data_AF-A0A257JZ35-F1
#
_entry.id   AF-A0A257JZ35-F1
#
_cell.length_a   1.000
_cell.length_b   1.000
_cell.length_c   1.000
_cell.angle_alpha   90.00
_cell.angle_beta   90.00
_cell.angle_gamma   90.00
#
_symmetry.space_group_name_H-M   'P 1'
#
loop_
_entity.id
_entity.type
_entity.pdbx_description
1 polymer ?
#
loop_
_entity_poly.entity_id
_entity_poly.type
_entity_poly.pdbx_seq_one_letter_code
_entity_poly.pdbx_strand_id
1 'polypeptide(L)'
;MAEAATLDAVLAHCQNAQHLALIGPSVGGPPDVLFSRGVTLLGGTWLTDVPAHLAALVAGTGAPGTARKSAITRGDYPGWTALLDRL
;
A
#
# COMPACT_ATOMS: atom_id res chain seq x y z
N MET A 1 8.54 12.12 -22.39
CA MET A 1 8.33 11.37 -21.14
C MET A 1 7.46 12.23 -20.24
N ALA A 2 6.29 11.76 -19.82
CA ALA A 2 5.50 12.46 -18.82
C ALA A 2 6.22 12.37 -17.46
N GLU A 3 6.33 13.48 -16.75
CA GLU A 3 6.82 13.48 -15.36
C GLU A 3 5.84 12.68 -14.51
N ALA A 4 6.33 11.69 -13.77
CA ALA A 4 5.48 10.94 -12.87
C ALA A 4 5.00 11.88 -11.74
N ALA A 5 3.69 12.03 -11.59
CA ALA A 5 3.13 12.81 -10.49
C ALA A 5 3.60 12.25 -9.14
N THR A 6 4.10 13.12 -8.27
CA THR A 6 4.50 12.73 -6.91
C THR A 6 3.28 12.63 -6.00
N LEU A 7 3.38 11.82 -4.95
CA LEU A 7 2.33 11.73 -3.94
C LEU A 7 2.05 13.11 -3.33
N ASP A 8 3.08 13.89 -3.01
CA ASP A 8 2.93 15.21 -2.39
C ASP A 8 2.19 16.20 -3.31
N ALA A 9 2.44 16.15 -4.63
CA ALA A 9 1.70 16.96 -5.59
C ALA A 9 0.20 16.59 -5.61
N VAL A 10 -0.12 15.30 -5.58
CA VAL A 10 -1.52 14.84 -5.53
C VAL A 10 -2.20 15.25 -4.21
N LEU A 11 -1.50 15.08 -3.09
CA LEU A 11 -2.02 15.44 -1.76
C LEU A 11 -2.33 16.93 -1.64
N ALA A 12 -1.54 17.79 -2.27
CA ALA A 12 -1.79 19.24 -2.29
C ALA A 12 -3.16 19.60 -2.89
N HIS A 13 -3.71 18.77 -3.79
CA HIS A 13 -5.04 18.94 -4.37
C HIS A 13 -6.17 18.23 -3.60
N CYS A 14 -5.82 17.40 -2.61
CA CYS A 14 -6.77 16.57 -1.86
C CYS A 14 -7.04 17.09 -0.44
N GLN A 15 -6.75 18.36 -0.14
CA GLN A 15 -6.82 18.92 1.22
C GLN A 15 -8.21 18.79 1.89
N ASN A 16 -9.27 18.78 1.09
CA ASN A 16 -10.66 18.65 1.59
C ASN A 16 -11.25 17.24 1.38
N ALA A 17 -10.45 16.27 0.93
CA ALA A 17 -10.91 14.92 0.70
C ALA A 17 -11.21 14.21 2.03
N GLN A 18 -12.44 13.73 2.20
CA GLN A 18 -12.83 12.92 3.38
C GLN A 18 -12.31 11.49 3.29
N HIS A 19 -12.16 10.98 2.06
CA HIS A 19 -11.65 9.66 1.75
C HIS A 19 -10.60 9.77 0.67
N LEU A 20 -9.40 9.29 1.00
CA LEU A 20 -8.27 9.21 0.08
C LEU A 20 -7.64 7.82 0.19
N ALA A 21 -7.66 7.08 -0.91
CA ALA A 21 -7.09 5.74 -0.99
C ALA A 21 -5.81 5.75 -1.83
N LEU A 22 -4.75 5.13 -1.33
CA LEU A 22 -3.55 4.84 -2.10
C LEU A 22 -3.50 3.35 -2.42
N ILE A 23 -3.52 3.01 -3.71
CA ILE A 23 -3.67 1.64 -4.19
C ILE A 23 -2.49 1.27 -5.08
N GLY A 24 -1.88 0.12 -4.83
CA GLY A 24 -0.82 -0.42 -5.68
C GLY A 24 0.10 -1.37 -4.93
N PRO A 25 0.91 -2.19 -5.64
CA PRO A 25 1.86 -3.09 -4.99
C PRO A 25 2.94 -2.34 -4.19
N SER A 26 3.18 -1.07 -4.48
CA SER A 26 4.19 -0.23 -3.81
C SER A 26 3.80 0.24 -2.40
N VAL A 27 2.59 -0.04 -1.91
CA VAL A 27 2.13 0.39 -0.57
C VAL A 27 2.48 -0.61 0.55
N GLY A 28 3.48 -1.48 0.34
CA GLY A 28 3.82 -2.56 1.26
C GLY A 28 4.59 -2.18 2.54
N GLY A 29 4.96 -0.90 2.70
CA GLY A 29 5.64 -0.42 3.91
C GLY A 29 4.69 -0.15 5.09
N PRO A 30 5.22 0.18 6.28
CA PRO A 30 4.42 0.59 7.43
C PRO A 30 3.45 1.75 7.09
N PRO A 31 2.14 1.61 7.36
CA PRO A 31 1.14 2.61 7.00
C PRO A 31 1.30 4.00 7.63
N ASP A 32 2.06 4.13 8.72
CA ASP A 32 2.11 5.31 9.60
C ASP A 32 2.35 6.61 8.82
N VAL A 33 3.38 6.65 7.97
CA VAL A 33 3.76 7.85 7.22
C VAL A 33 2.71 8.23 6.17
N LEU A 34 2.02 7.25 5.58
CA LEU A 34 0.99 7.52 4.58
C LEU A 34 -0.28 8.03 5.24
N PHE A 35 -0.68 7.43 6.37
CA PHE A 35 -1.79 7.93 7.16
C PHE A 35 -1.49 9.30 7.76
N SER A 36 -0.28 9.59 8.23
CA SER A 36 0.06 10.93 8.73
C SER A 36 -0.05 12.01 7.65
N ARG A 37 0.03 11.64 6.36
CA ARG A 37 -0.10 12.53 5.20
C ARG A 37 -1.54 12.65 4.65
N GLY A 38 -2.54 12.15 5.38
CA GLY A 38 -3.96 12.31 5.02
C GLY A 38 -4.53 11.17 4.17
N VAL A 39 -3.75 10.14 3.85
CA VAL A 39 -4.31 8.90 3.30
C VAL A 39 -5.21 8.24 4.35
N THR A 40 -6.30 7.63 3.91
CA THR A 40 -7.33 7.02 4.79
C THR A 40 -7.46 5.52 4.60
N LEU A 41 -7.01 5.01 3.44
CA LEU A 41 -7.02 3.59 3.08
C LEU A 41 -5.79 3.24 2.26
N LEU A 42 -5.15 2.12 2.56
CA LEU A 42 -4.12 1.53 1.72
C LEU A 42 -4.63 0.24 1.11
N GLY A 43 -4.58 0.15 -0.22
CA GLY A 43 -4.98 -1.02 -0.99
C GLY A 43 -3.75 -1.69 -1.60
N GLY A 44 -3.38 -2.85 -1.07
CA GLY A 44 -2.15 -3.55 -1.43
C GLY A 44 -2.38 -4.92 -2.04
N THR A 45 -1.26 -5.61 -2.20
CA THR A 45 -1.21 -7.00 -2.61
C THR A 45 -0.56 -7.80 -1.48
N TRP A 46 -1.30 -8.77 -0.93
CA TRP A 46 -0.78 -9.73 0.04
C TRP A 46 -0.30 -10.97 -0.71
N LEU A 47 1.00 -11.25 -0.67
CA LEU A 47 1.57 -12.45 -1.28
C LEU A 47 1.19 -13.68 -0.45
N THR A 48 0.59 -14.68 -1.11
CA THR A 48 0.26 -15.97 -0.51
C THR A 48 1.29 -17.05 -0.85
N ASP A 49 2.01 -16.87 -1.95
CA ASP A 49 3.15 -17.70 -2.36
C ASP A 49 4.28 -16.78 -2.86
N VAL A 50 5.20 -16.41 -1.95
CA VAL A 50 6.29 -15.48 -2.26
C VAL A 50 7.26 -16.06 -3.29
N PRO A 51 7.76 -17.31 -3.17
CA PRO A 51 8.65 -17.89 -4.18
C PRO A 51 8.04 -17.91 -5.58
N ALA A 52 6.79 -18.37 -5.74
CA ALA A 52 6.14 -18.41 -7.04
C ALA A 52 5.90 -17.00 -7.60
N HIS A 53 5.51 -16.04 -6.77
CA HIS A 53 5.33 -14.65 -7.19
C HIS A 53 6.65 -14.03 -7.68
N LEU A 54 7.75 -14.25 -6.97
CA LEU A 54 9.08 -13.76 -7.36
C LEU A 54 9.57 -14.40 -8.65
N ALA A 55 9.40 -15.71 -8.82
CA ALA A 55 9.77 -16.40 -10.05
C ALA A 55 9.01 -15.84 -11.26
N ALA A 56 7.70 -15.66 -11.12
CA ALA A 56 6.86 -15.07 -12.17
C ALA A 56 7.25 -13.61 -12.48
N LEU A 57 7.53 -12.81 -11.45
CA LEU A 57 7.99 -11.42 -11.59
C LEU A 57 9.32 -11.32 -12.34
N VAL A 58 10.31 -12.14 -11.98
CA VAL A 58 11.61 -12.21 -12.67
C VAL A 58 11.45 -12.64 -14.12
N ALA A 59 10.53 -13.58 -14.38
CA ALA A 59 10.22 -14.04 -15.73
C ALA A 59 9.38 -13.04 -16.55
N GLY A 60 8.89 -11.94 -15.95
CA GLY A 60 7.99 -10.99 -16.62
C GLY A 60 6.62 -11.59 -16.97
N THR A 61 6.20 -12.64 -16.26
CA THR A 61 4.94 -13.36 -16.49
C THR A 61 3.88 -13.00 -15.45
N GLY A 62 2.62 -13.32 -15.74
CA GLY A 62 1.55 -13.21 -14.75
C GLY A 62 1.72 -14.24 -13.62
N ALA A 63 1.33 -13.87 -12.41
CA ALA A 63 1.42 -14.73 -11.22
C ALA A 63 0.02 -15.01 -10.59
N PRO A 64 -0.95 -15.55 -11.35
CA PRO A 64 -2.30 -15.80 -10.83
C PRO A 64 -2.25 -16.75 -9.64
N GLY A 65 -3.06 -16.49 -8.61
CA GLY A 65 -3.14 -17.34 -7.41
C GLY A 65 -1.98 -17.20 -6.41
N THR A 66 -0.91 -16.45 -6.74
CA THR A 66 0.23 -16.23 -5.83
C THR A 66 0.02 -15.08 -4.86
N ALA A 67 -1.07 -14.32 -5.01
CA ALA A 67 -1.38 -13.18 -4.18
C ALA A 67 -2.89 -12.88 -4.15
N ARG A 68 -3.30 -12.09 -3.15
CA ARG A 68 -4.66 -11.55 -3.01
C ARG A 68 -4.64 -10.04 -2.80
N LYS A 69 -5.76 -9.38 -3.10
CA LYS A 69 -5.95 -7.98 -2.71
C LYS A 69 -6.12 -7.88 -1.20
N SER A 70 -5.49 -6.87 -0.61
CA SER A 70 -5.65 -6.50 0.79
C SER A 70 -5.98 -5.02 0.88
N ALA A 71 -6.68 -4.63 1.95
CA ALA A 71 -6.90 -3.25 2.29
C ALA A 71 -6.81 -3.06 3.80
N ILE A 72 -6.30 -1.92 4.25
CA ILE A 72 -6.29 -1.51 5.65
C ILE A 72 -6.70 -0.05 5.74
N THR A 73 -7.67 0.24 6.61
CA THR A 73 -8.05 1.62 6.93
C THR A 73 -7.20 2.16 8.07
N ARG A 74 -7.20 3.48 8.24
CA ARG A 74 -6.60 4.10 9.43
C ARG A 74 -7.17 3.54 10.73
N GLY A 75 -8.47 3.25 10.79
CA GLY A 75 -9.14 2.76 11.99
C GLY A 75 -8.75 1.33 12.37
N ASP A 76 -8.38 0.51 11.38
CA ASP A 76 -8.02 -0.90 11.58
C ASP A 76 -6.50 -1.10 11.84
N TYR A 77 -5.72 -0.02 11.79
CA TYR A 77 -4.27 -0.06 11.99
C TYR A 77 -3.89 0.51 13.37
N PRO A 78 -3.38 -0.32 14.30
CA PRO A 78 -3.08 0.12 15.66
C PRO A 78 -1.82 1.00 15.78
N GLY A 79 -1.06 1.19 14.70
CA GLY A 79 0.22 1.90 14.70
C GLY A 79 1.41 0.95 14.83
N TRP A 80 2.55 1.34 14.27
CA TRP A 80 3.75 0.48 14.22
C TRP A 80 4.26 0.11 15.61
N THR A 81 4.37 1.09 16.51
CA THR A 81 4.82 0.86 17.89
C THR A 81 3.94 -0.15 18.62
N ALA A 82 2.61 0.00 18.52
CA ALA A 82 1.67 -0.90 19.18
C ALA A 82 1.68 -2.33 18.61
N LEU A 83 2.15 -2.52 17.37
CA LEU A 83 2.38 -3.86 16.81
C LEU A 83 3.67 -4.47 17.35
N LEU A 84 4.74 -3.67 17.46
CA LEU A 84 6.01 -4.14 18.02
C LEU A 84 5.88 -4.55 19.49
N ASP A 85 5.05 -3.85 20.26
CA ASP A 85 4.79 -4.18 21.67
C ASP A 85 4.05 -5.53 21.86
N ARG A 86 3.61 -6.18 20.77
CA ARG A 86 2.93 -7.49 20.79
C ARG A 86 3.84 -8.67 20.43
N LEU A 87 5.11 -8.41 20.13
CA LEU A 87 6.12 -9.42 19.78
C LEU A 87 6.96 -9.76 21.01
#